data_AF-A0A1Q7GKP8-F1
#
_entry.id   AF-A0A1Q7GKP8-F1
#
_cell.length_a   1.000
_cell.length_b   1.000
_cell.length_c   1.000
_cell.angle_alpha   90.00
_cell.angle_beta   90.00
_cell.angle_gamma   90.00
#
_symmetry.space_group_name_H-M   'P 1'
#
loop_
_entity.id
_entity.type
_entity.pdbx_description
1 polymer ?
#
loop_
_entity_poly.entity_id
_entity_poly.type
_entity_poly.pdbx_seq_one_letter_code
_entity_poly.pdbx_strand_id
1 'polypeptide(L)'
;MLALHERVRSAVVDACTRQASEQLAAVASDVGGGGDTIYAIDRVGEETFVQGLADLAGGEPLCLVGEGLPGNALVLPRGAQERDCRWRLLVDPIDGTRGLMYQKRSAWILTGIAPNRGADTRLRDIVLAAQTEIPLVKQHLSDQLWALRGRGMEARRFNRLSGAREPVTLRPSRADTIAHGFATVVRFFPGARDTLAAIDDEVVQALVPPTPGRAACFEDQYASTGGELYELVAGHDRLVADLRPLVQSIRSAGGLPPGLCCHPYDLCTALIAEEAGVIIRDPSGAPVDAPFEVAADVAWVGYGNERLRALVEPVLQGALRRRGLLPPVGPTADPSRLRR
;
A
#
# COMPACT_ATOMS: atom_id res chain seq x y z
N MET A 1 18.53 -6.94 -0.59
CA MET A 1 17.36 -6.03 -0.59
C MET A 1 17.48 -4.90 0.45
N LEU A 2 17.53 -5.19 1.76
CA LEU A 2 17.53 -4.14 2.80
C LEU A 2 18.60 -3.05 2.64
N ALA A 3 19.84 -3.44 2.31
CA ALA A 3 20.93 -2.49 2.05
C ALA A 3 20.71 -1.64 0.78
N LEU A 4 19.96 -2.16 -0.21
CA LEU A 4 19.56 -1.38 -1.38
C LEU A 4 18.54 -0.31 -0.99
N HIS A 5 17.52 -0.65 -0.21
CA HIS A 5 16.57 0.33 0.31
C HIS A 5 17.27 1.41 1.15
N GLU A 6 18.28 1.06 1.95
CA GLU A 6 19.07 2.06 2.68
C GLU A 6 19.75 3.07 1.75
N ARG A 7 20.35 2.60 0.63
CA ARG A 7 20.99 3.47 -0.37
C ARG A 7 19.99 4.37 -1.06
N VAL A 8 18.84 3.82 -1.48
CA VAL A 8 17.75 4.56 -2.13
C VAL A 8 17.22 5.64 -1.19
N ARG A 9 16.93 5.30 0.07
CA ARG A 9 16.52 6.26 1.10
C ARG A 9 17.53 7.40 1.24
N SER A 10 18.81 7.08 1.35
CA SER A 10 19.86 8.11 1.47
C SER A 10 19.90 9.01 0.23
N ALA A 11 19.87 8.44 -0.97
CA ALA A 11 19.88 9.20 -2.22
C ALA A 11 18.69 10.16 -2.33
N VAL A 12 17.49 9.70 -1.97
CA VAL A 12 16.27 10.51 -1.99
C VAL A 12 16.32 11.62 -0.94
N VAL A 13 16.72 11.33 0.30
CA VAL A 13 16.86 12.35 1.36
C VAL A 13 17.91 13.40 0.98
N ASP A 14 19.02 12.99 0.36
CA ASP A 14 20.06 13.89 -0.12
C ASP A 14 19.57 14.77 -1.29
N ALA A 15 18.67 14.25 -2.14
CA ALA A 15 18.00 15.04 -3.17
C ALA A 15 17.05 16.07 -2.54
N CYS A 16 16.23 15.67 -1.57
CA CYS A 16 15.36 16.57 -0.81
C CYS A 16 16.10 17.68 -0.07
N THR A 17 17.35 17.44 0.32
CA THR A 17 18.18 18.44 1.02
C THR A 17 18.80 19.46 0.06
N ARG A 18 19.06 19.06 -1.19
CA ARG A 18 19.82 19.87 -2.17
C ARG A 18 18.94 20.63 -3.17
N GLN A 19 17.70 20.20 -3.37
CA GLN A 19 16.81 20.74 -4.40
C GLN A 19 15.61 21.44 -3.76
N ALA A 20 15.12 22.49 -4.42
CA ALA A 20 13.88 23.15 -4.00
C ALA A 20 12.68 22.22 -4.26
N SER A 21 11.63 22.33 -3.44
CA SER A 21 10.43 21.50 -3.58
C SER A 21 9.81 21.61 -4.98
N GLU A 22 9.88 22.79 -5.61
CA GLU A 22 9.39 23.03 -6.97
C GLU A 22 10.17 22.24 -8.03
N GLN A 23 11.47 22.03 -7.81
CA GLN A 23 12.32 21.26 -8.73
C GLN A 23 12.04 19.76 -8.61
N LEU A 24 11.88 19.28 -7.37
CA LEU A 24 11.50 17.90 -7.09
C LEU A 24 10.08 17.60 -7.59
N ALA A 25 9.19 18.60 -7.55
CA ALA A 25 7.82 18.54 -8.05
C ALA A 25 7.66 18.72 -9.56
N ALA A 26 8.76 18.96 -10.28
CA ALA A 26 8.71 19.04 -11.73
C ALA A 26 8.30 17.67 -12.30
N VAL A 27 7.32 17.68 -13.20
CA VAL A 27 6.90 16.47 -13.92
C VAL A 27 8.08 16.00 -14.77
N ALA A 28 8.57 14.81 -14.46
CA ALA A 28 9.69 14.19 -15.15
C ALA A 28 9.20 13.50 -16.44
N SER A 29 8.05 12.82 -16.35
CA SER A 29 7.34 12.23 -17.49
C SER A 29 5.86 12.05 -17.14
N ASP A 30 4.99 12.43 -18.06
CA ASP A 30 3.57 12.09 -18.02
C ASP A 30 3.39 10.80 -18.84
N VAL A 31 3.14 9.68 -18.15
CA VAL A 31 2.95 8.40 -18.82
C VAL A 31 1.51 8.39 -19.36
N GLY A 32 1.31 9.00 -20.53
CA GLY A 32 0.02 9.00 -21.21
C GLY A 32 -0.46 7.57 -21.42
N GLY A 33 -1.40 7.10 -20.58
CA GLY A 33 -1.84 5.70 -20.61
C GLY A 33 -2.37 5.12 -19.29
N GLY A 34 -2.63 5.92 -18.26
CA GLY A 34 -3.25 5.45 -17.01
C GLY A 34 -2.30 5.14 -15.85
N GLY A 35 -1.00 5.45 -15.98
CA GLY A 35 -0.05 5.45 -14.86
C GLY A 35 -0.05 6.78 -14.08
N ASP A 36 0.56 6.76 -12.90
CA ASP A 36 0.80 7.91 -12.04
C ASP A 36 1.80 8.88 -12.69
N THR A 37 1.67 10.18 -12.36
CA THR A 37 2.63 11.19 -12.81
C THR A 37 3.97 10.96 -12.15
N ILE A 38 5.02 10.73 -12.95
CA ILE A 38 6.40 10.56 -12.45
C ILE A 38 7.03 11.94 -12.28
N TYR A 39 7.52 12.21 -11.06
CA TYR A 39 8.20 13.45 -10.69
C TYR A 39 9.72 13.27 -10.68
N ALA A 40 10.46 14.38 -10.64
CA ALA A 40 11.92 14.36 -10.68
C ALA A 40 12.56 13.56 -9.52
N ILE A 41 11.91 13.54 -8.35
CA ILE A 41 12.37 12.78 -7.19
C ILE A 41 12.31 11.26 -7.41
N ASP A 42 11.33 10.76 -8.17
CA ASP A 42 11.14 9.33 -8.41
C ASP A 42 12.31 8.75 -9.20
N ARG A 43 12.85 9.51 -10.17
CA ARG A 43 14.02 9.10 -10.96
C ARG A 43 15.26 8.86 -10.11
N VAL A 44 15.48 9.65 -9.06
CA VAL A 44 16.62 9.45 -8.14
C VAL A 44 16.50 8.10 -7.45
N GLY A 45 15.29 7.77 -7.00
CA GLY A 45 14.99 6.48 -6.38
C GLY A 45 15.16 5.33 -7.37
N GLU A 46 14.49 5.42 -8.53
CA GLU A 46 14.48 4.41 -9.59
C GLU A 46 15.90 4.09 -10.10
N GLU A 47 16.70 5.09 -10.48
CA GLU A 47 18.06 4.89 -11.00
C GLU A 47 18.95 4.17 -9.98
N THR A 48 18.90 4.60 -8.72
CA THR A 48 19.65 3.97 -7.62
C THR A 48 19.21 2.53 -7.41
N PHE A 49 17.90 2.28 -7.52
CA PHE A 49 17.29 0.97 -7.33
C PHE A 49 17.69 0.00 -8.44
N VAL A 50 17.52 0.41 -9.70
CA VAL A 50 17.86 -0.38 -10.90
C VAL A 50 19.35 -0.70 -10.94
N GLN A 51 20.23 0.28 -10.69
CA GLN A 51 21.67 0.04 -10.65
C GLN A 51 22.04 -0.97 -9.57
N GLY A 52 21.49 -0.81 -8.36
CA GLY A 52 21.77 -1.72 -7.26
C GLY A 52 21.21 -3.14 -7.46
N LEU A 53 20.12 -3.29 -8.21
CA LEU A 53 19.63 -4.60 -8.63
C LEU A 53 20.47 -5.23 -9.74
N ALA A 54 20.98 -4.44 -10.68
CA ALA A 54 21.87 -4.95 -11.73
C ALA A 54 23.12 -5.61 -11.14
N ASP A 55 23.68 -5.01 -10.07
CA ASP A 55 24.82 -5.56 -9.33
C ASP A 55 24.47 -6.92 -8.69
N LEU A 56 23.26 -7.04 -8.10
CA LEU A 56 22.78 -8.30 -7.50
C LEU A 56 22.46 -9.37 -8.54
N ALA A 57 21.95 -8.95 -9.69
CA ALA A 57 21.52 -9.86 -10.75
C ALA A 57 22.69 -10.58 -11.45
N GLY A 58 23.93 -10.11 -11.26
CA GLY A 58 25.12 -10.77 -11.82
C GLY A 58 25.30 -12.22 -11.37
N GLY A 59 24.75 -12.62 -10.21
CA GLY A 59 24.77 -14.00 -9.72
C GLY A 59 23.44 -14.76 -9.80
N GLU A 60 22.32 -14.06 -9.93
CA GLU A 60 20.97 -14.63 -9.94
C GLU A 60 20.09 -13.71 -10.80
N PRO A 61 19.74 -14.08 -12.04
CA PRO A 61 18.88 -13.26 -12.89
C PRO A 61 17.52 -12.97 -12.25
N LEU A 62 17.04 -11.73 -12.42
CA LEU A 62 15.81 -11.23 -11.78
C LEU A 62 14.90 -10.58 -12.81
N CYS A 63 13.60 -10.75 -12.65
CA CYS A 63 12.59 -9.99 -13.38
C CYS A 63 12.03 -8.90 -12.46
N LEU A 64 12.41 -7.65 -12.72
CA LEU A 64 11.92 -6.47 -12.01
C LEU A 64 10.63 -5.98 -12.67
N VAL A 65 9.62 -5.66 -11.87
CA VAL A 65 8.34 -5.10 -12.28
C VAL A 65 8.10 -3.86 -11.42
N GLY A 66 7.76 -2.75 -12.04
CA GLY A 66 7.60 -1.48 -11.33
C GLY A 66 7.14 -0.39 -12.29
N GLU A 67 6.45 0.60 -11.75
CA GLU A 67 6.01 1.77 -12.49
C GLU A 67 7.22 2.58 -12.97
N GLY A 68 7.10 3.23 -14.14
CA GLY A 68 8.16 4.06 -14.74
C GLY A 68 9.25 3.29 -15.48
N LEU A 69 9.37 1.98 -15.26
CA LEU A 69 10.30 1.13 -16.01
C LEU A 69 9.89 1.00 -17.49
N PRO A 70 10.84 0.87 -18.44
CA PRO A 70 10.53 0.61 -19.84
C PRO A 70 9.67 -0.65 -20.01
N GLY A 71 8.43 -0.49 -20.47
CA GLY A 71 7.48 -1.60 -20.62
C GLY A 71 7.00 -2.20 -19.29
N ASN A 72 7.14 -1.45 -18.18
CA ASN A 72 6.75 -1.83 -16.81
C ASN A 72 7.48 -3.05 -16.23
N ALA A 73 8.46 -3.58 -16.95
CA ALA A 73 9.27 -4.71 -16.51
C ALA A 73 10.68 -4.67 -17.11
N LEU A 74 11.68 -5.08 -16.32
CA LEU A 74 13.07 -5.12 -16.70
C LEU A 74 13.70 -6.45 -16.25
N VAL A 75 14.29 -7.18 -17.21
CA VAL A 75 15.07 -8.38 -16.92
C VAL A 75 16.53 -7.99 -16.69
N LEU A 76 17.08 -8.43 -15.55
CA LEU A 76 18.45 -8.18 -15.15
C LEU A 76 19.21 -9.51 -14.97
N PRO A 77 20.50 -9.59 -15.35
CA PRO A 77 21.27 -8.55 -16.03
C PRO A 77 20.81 -8.39 -17.49
N ARG A 78 21.17 -7.27 -18.12
CA ARG A 78 20.82 -7.00 -19.52
C ARG A 78 21.29 -8.15 -20.41
N GLY A 79 20.38 -8.69 -21.23
CA GLY A 79 20.64 -9.83 -22.11
C GLY A 79 20.19 -11.18 -21.56
N ALA A 80 19.84 -11.28 -20.27
CA ALA A 80 19.14 -12.45 -19.72
C ALA A 80 17.70 -12.55 -20.24
N GLN A 81 17.11 -13.74 -20.15
CA GLN A 81 15.71 -13.97 -20.50
C GLN A 81 14.86 -14.11 -19.24
N GLU A 82 13.61 -13.68 -19.30
CA GLU A 82 12.68 -13.77 -18.17
C GLU A 82 12.53 -15.21 -17.65
N ARG A 83 12.56 -16.20 -18.53
CA ARG A 83 12.48 -17.63 -18.16
C ARG A 83 13.67 -18.12 -17.32
N ASP A 84 14.80 -17.41 -17.38
CA ASP A 84 16.00 -17.72 -16.61
C ASP A 84 15.96 -17.07 -15.23
N CYS A 85 15.02 -16.14 -14.99
CA CYS A 85 14.84 -15.49 -13.70
C CYS A 85 14.06 -16.40 -12.76
N ARG A 86 14.68 -16.81 -11.66
CA ARG A 86 13.99 -17.56 -10.59
C ARG A 86 13.01 -16.69 -9.81
N TRP A 87 13.30 -15.39 -9.71
CA TRP A 87 12.57 -14.45 -8.87
C TRP A 87 11.98 -13.31 -9.69
N ARG A 88 10.77 -12.91 -9.30
CA ARG A 88 10.09 -11.70 -9.77
C ARG A 88 10.00 -10.72 -8.62
N LEU A 89 10.35 -9.46 -8.87
CA LEU A 89 10.34 -8.38 -7.88
C LEU A 89 9.30 -7.37 -8.32
N LEU A 90 8.36 -7.03 -7.43
CA LEU A 90 7.42 -5.93 -7.62
C LEU A 90 7.85 -4.79 -6.71
N VAL A 91 8.03 -3.60 -7.26
CA VAL A 91 8.64 -2.50 -6.53
C VAL A 91 7.89 -1.20 -6.71
N ASP A 92 7.86 -0.43 -5.62
CA ASP A 92 7.63 1.00 -5.64
C ASP A 92 8.86 1.69 -5.06
N PRO A 93 9.66 2.40 -5.88
CA PRO A 93 10.82 3.13 -5.39
C PRO A 93 10.46 4.22 -4.37
N ILE A 94 9.29 4.87 -4.50
CA ILE A 94 8.83 5.96 -3.63
C ILE A 94 7.28 5.96 -3.58
N ASP A 95 6.70 5.17 -2.67
CA ASP A 95 5.28 5.28 -2.34
C ASP A 95 5.06 6.48 -1.39
N GLY A 96 4.20 7.42 -1.79
CA GLY A 96 3.99 8.68 -1.06
C GLY A 96 4.78 9.89 -1.59
N THR A 97 5.25 9.83 -2.84
CA THR A 97 6.00 10.90 -3.52
C THR A 97 5.46 12.30 -3.29
N ARG A 98 4.15 12.51 -3.45
CA ARG A 98 3.52 13.84 -3.28
C ARG A 98 3.65 14.36 -1.84
N GLY A 99 3.57 13.49 -0.83
CA GLY A 99 3.76 13.87 0.56
C GLY A 99 5.21 14.26 0.86
N LEU A 100 6.15 13.49 0.32
CA LEU A 100 7.57 13.69 0.52
C LEU A 100 8.09 14.95 -0.19
N MET A 101 7.68 15.19 -1.44
CA MET A 101 8.08 16.37 -2.23
C MET A 101 7.83 17.69 -1.49
N TYR A 102 6.70 17.79 -0.78
CA TYR A 102 6.35 18.97 0.01
C TYR A 102 6.74 18.86 1.49
N GLN A 103 7.50 17.82 1.85
CA GLN A 103 7.96 17.56 3.22
C GLN A 103 6.80 17.47 4.24
N LYS A 104 5.64 16.96 3.81
CA LYS A 104 4.42 16.86 4.63
C LYS A 104 4.37 15.57 5.45
N ARG A 105 4.78 14.46 4.84
CA ARG A 105 4.80 13.11 5.43
C ARG A 105 5.97 12.32 4.83
N SER A 106 6.44 11.31 5.56
CA SER A 106 7.40 10.35 5.04
C SER A 106 6.81 9.60 3.83
N ALA A 107 7.69 9.06 3.00
CA ALA A 107 7.34 8.11 1.94
C ALA A 107 7.96 6.75 2.26
N TRP A 108 7.77 5.77 1.40
CA TRP A 108 8.23 4.40 1.62
C TRP A 108 8.80 3.79 0.35
N ILE A 109 9.88 3.02 0.50
CA ILE A 109 10.40 2.15 -0.56
C ILE A 109 9.78 0.78 -0.34
N LEU A 110 9.05 0.27 -1.32
CA LEU A 110 8.31 -0.98 -1.25
C LEU A 110 8.92 -2.03 -2.18
N THR A 111 9.05 -3.25 -1.69
CA THR A 111 9.47 -4.39 -2.54
C THR A 111 8.84 -5.69 -2.05
N GLY A 112 8.15 -6.37 -2.96
CA GLY A 112 7.70 -7.76 -2.81
C GLY A 112 8.47 -8.68 -3.76
N ILE A 113 8.86 -9.86 -3.29
CA ILE A 113 9.60 -10.87 -4.07
C ILE A 113 8.79 -12.17 -4.11
N ALA A 114 8.51 -12.67 -5.31
CA ALA A 114 7.79 -13.91 -5.56
C ALA A 114 8.62 -14.86 -6.44
N PRO A 115 8.42 -16.19 -6.34
CA PRO A 115 8.90 -17.12 -7.36
C PRO A 115 8.34 -16.71 -8.74
N ASN A 116 9.19 -16.72 -9.76
CA ASN A 116 8.76 -16.32 -11.08
C ASN A 116 7.88 -17.40 -11.73
N ARG A 117 6.62 -17.06 -12.00
CA ARG A 117 5.66 -17.89 -12.75
C ARG A 117 5.19 -17.18 -14.03
N GLY A 118 5.97 -16.21 -14.53
CA GLY A 118 5.55 -15.38 -15.66
C GLY A 118 4.27 -14.62 -15.35
N ALA A 119 3.34 -14.60 -16.32
CA ALA A 119 2.03 -13.94 -16.19
C ALA A 119 1.11 -14.55 -15.10
N ASP A 120 1.39 -15.78 -14.67
CA ASP A 120 0.63 -16.45 -13.59
C ASP A 120 1.12 -16.06 -12.19
N THR A 121 2.17 -15.24 -12.08
CA THR A 121 2.63 -14.71 -10.79
C THR A 121 1.54 -13.80 -10.20
N ARG A 122 1.22 -13.98 -8.92
CA ARG A 122 0.23 -13.17 -8.19
C ARG A 122 0.81 -12.52 -6.93
N LEU A 123 0.14 -11.51 -6.37
CA LEU A 123 0.55 -10.91 -5.09
C LEU A 123 0.65 -11.95 -3.96
N ARG A 124 -0.24 -12.95 -3.90
CA ARG A 124 -0.17 -14.00 -2.87
C ARG A 124 1.10 -14.86 -2.94
N ASP A 125 1.79 -14.87 -4.09
CA ASP A 125 3.01 -15.63 -4.28
C ASP A 125 4.24 -14.95 -3.67
N ILE A 126 4.10 -13.72 -3.17
CA ILE A 126 5.18 -13.01 -2.47
C ILE A 126 5.60 -13.82 -1.24
N VAL A 127 6.90 -14.14 -1.17
CA VAL A 127 7.51 -14.91 -0.08
C VAL A 127 8.45 -14.07 0.78
N LEU A 128 8.89 -12.93 0.26
CA LEU A 128 9.71 -11.97 0.98
C LEU A 128 9.23 -10.56 0.64
N ALA A 129 9.11 -9.70 1.65
CA ALA A 129 8.77 -8.30 1.47
C ALA A 129 9.70 -7.41 2.30
N ALA A 130 10.01 -6.22 1.79
CA ALA A 130 10.79 -5.19 2.48
C ALA A 130 10.13 -3.82 2.29
N GLN A 131 10.05 -3.05 3.37
CA GLN A 131 9.48 -1.71 3.40
C GLN A 131 10.44 -0.80 4.18
N THR A 132 10.80 0.35 3.63
CA THR A 132 11.75 1.28 4.28
C THR A 132 11.27 2.71 4.20
N GLU A 133 11.15 3.35 5.36
CA GLU A 133 10.71 4.74 5.45
C GLU A 133 11.76 5.68 4.84
N ILE A 134 11.30 6.59 4.00
CA ILE A 134 12.02 7.78 3.56
C ILE A 134 11.57 8.94 4.45
N PRO A 135 12.39 9.34 5.43
CA PRO A 135 12.00 10.37 6.37
C PRO A 135 12.03 11.76 5.74
N LEU A 136 11.29 12.69 6.35
CA LEU A 136 11.44 14.12 6.07
C LEU A 136 12.86 14.61 6.38
N VAL A 137 13.28 15.71 5.76
CA VAL A 137 14.58 16.36 6.05
C VAL A 137 14.68 16.77 7.51
N LYS A 138 13.58 17.15 8.17
CA LYS A 138 13.62 17.45 9.63
C LYS A 138 13.61 16.21 10.54
N GLN A 139 13.30 15.03 10.00
CA GLN A 139 13.15 13.79 10.75
C GLN A 139 14.44 12.97 10.69
N HIS A 140 15.00 12.64 11.85
CA HIS A 140 16.28 11.91 11.93
C HIS A 140 16.15 10.41 12.19
N LEU A 141 14.94 9.92 12.51
CA LEU A 141 14.64 8.51 12.72
C LEU A 141 13.82 7.99 11.53
N SER A 142 14.10 6.78 11.09
CA SER A 142 13.33 6.12 10.03
C SER A 142 13.29 4.62 10.28
N ASP A 143 12.15 3.99 10.01
CA ASP A 143 11.98 2.57 10.25
C ASP A 143 12.15 1.73 8.97
N GLN A 144 12.66 0.51 9.13
CA GLN A 144 12.75 -0.49 8.07
C GLN A 144 12.17 -1.81 8.57
N LEU A 145 11.23 -2.35 7.82
CA LEU A 145 10.49 -3.56 8.12
C LEU A 145 10.73 -4.59 7.02
N TRP A 146 10.73 -5.87 7.38
CA TRP A 146 10.74 -6.96 6.41
C TRP A 146 10.07 -8.20 6.98
N ALA A 147 9.64 -9.08 6.09
CA ALA A 147 9.08 -10.36 6.46
C ALA A 147 9.45 -11.44 5.45
N LEU A 148 9.59 -12.66 5.96
CA LEU A 148 9.58 -13.88 5.17
C LEU A 148 8.31 -14.63 5.52
N ARG A 149 7.60 -15.14 4.51
CA ARG A 149 6.34 -15.85 4.72
C ARG A 149 6.49 -16.98 5.74
N GLY A 150 5.61 -16.99 6.74
CA GLY A 150 5.54 -17.94 7.84
C GLY A 150 6.63 -17.77 8.91
N ARG A 151 7.38 -16.66 8.92
CA ARG A 151 8.48 -16.43 9.87
C ARG A 151 8.27 -15.23 10.79
N GLY A 152 7.13 -14.55 10.70
CA GLY A 152 6.90 -13.27 11.34
C GLY A 152 7.60 -12.13 10.59
N MET A 153 7.35 -10.92 11.10
CA MET A 153 8.01 -9.71 10.64
C MET A 153 9.16 -9.32 11.58
N GLU A 154 10.15 -8.63 11.03
CA GLU A 154 11.19 -7.94 11.78
C GLU A 154 11.18 -6.44 11.44
N ALA A 155 11.63 -5.62 12.39
CA ALA A 155 11.73 -4.19 12.22
C ALA A 155 12.95 -3.60 12.94
N ARG A 156 13.53 -2.57 12.34
CA ARG A 156 14.61 -1.78 12.94
C ARG A 156 14.43 -0.29 12.67
N ARG A 157 14.86 0.52 13.61
CA ARG A 157 14.96 1.98 13.49
C ARG A 157 16.37 2.38 13.17
N PHE A 158 16.49 3.26 12.18
CA PHE A 158 17.73 3.89 11.78
C PHE A 158 17.75 5.34 12.25
N ASN A 159 18.80 5.71 12.99
CA ASN A 159 19.09 7.09 13.33
C ASN A 159 20.14 7.63 12.37
N ARG A 160 19.76 8.58 11.51
CA ARG A 160 20.66 9.11 10.47
C ARG A 160 21.72 10.08 11.00
N LEU A 161 21.59 10.58 12.23
CA LEU A 161 22.60 11.45 12.85
C LEU A 161 23.76 10.64 13.42
N SER A 162 23.46 9.49 14.03
CA SER A 162 24.48 8.62 14.66
C SER A 162 24.87 7.41 13.82
N GLY A 163 24.06 7.04 12.83
CA GLY A 163 24.21 5.79 12.08
C GLY A 163 23.71 4.55 12.82
N ALA A 164 23.14 4.70 14.02
CA ALA A 164 22.66 3.59 14.85
C ALA A 164 21.49 2.85 14.18
N ARG A 165 21.45 1.53 14.39
CA ARG A 165 20.40 0.62 13.93
C ARG A 165 19.95 -0.22 15.11
N GLU A 166 18.70 -0.03 15.53
CA GLU A 166 18.16 -0.66 16.73
C GLU A 166 16.89 -1.44 16.39
N PRO A 167 16.72 -2.68 16.89
CA PRO A 167 15.46 -3.39 16.73
C PRO A 167 14.30 -2.60 17.33
N VAL A 168 13.12 -2.62 16.69
CA VAL A 168 11.90 -2.08 17.28
C VAL A 168 10.80 -3.13 17.29
N THR A 169 9.96 -3.07 18.31
CA THR A 169 8.77 -3.92 18.40
C THR A 169 7.54 -3.11 18.01
N LEU A 170 7.03 -3.36 16.81
CA LEU A 170 5.74 -2.85 16.36
C LEU A 170 4.66 -3.89 16.66
N ARG A 171 3.46 -3.45 17.02
CA ARG A 171 2.35 -4.33 17.35
C ARG A 171 1.05 -3.72 16.85
N PRO A 172 0.26 -4.46 16.05
CA PRO A 172 -1.06 -4.00 15.66
C PRO A 172 -1.96 -3.72 16.85
N SER A 173 -2.99 -2.91 16.61
CA SER A 173 -3.92 -2.50 17.66
C SER A 173 -4.61 -3.71 18.27
N ARG A 174 -4.73 -3.74 19.61
CA ARG A 174 -5.49 -4.75 20.36
C ARG A 174 -6.91 -4.31 20.70
N ALA A 175 -7.33 -3.15 20.21
CA ALA A 175 -8.67 -2.61 20.47
C ALA A 175 -9.75 -3.54 19.89
N ASP A 176 -10.88 -3.63 20.58
CA ASP A 176 -12.05 -4.40 20.17
C ASP A 176 -13.14 -3.53 19.50
N THR A 177 -12.85 -2.26 19.29
CA THR A 177 -13.73 -1.25 18.69
C THR A 177 -12.92 -0.22 17.90
N ILE A 178 -13.55 0.46 16.94
CA ILE A 178 -12.96 1.62 16.25
C ILE A 178 -13.09 2.92 17.06
N ALA A 179 -13.89 2.94 18.14
CA ALA A 179 -14.17 4.13 18.93
C ALA A 179 -12.91 4.77 19.56
N HIS A 180 -12.74 6.09 19.44
CA HIS A 180 -11.55 6.83 19.91
C HIS A 180 -10.22 6.32 19.31
N GLY A 181 -10.25 5.69 18.14
CA GLY A 181 -9.07 5.32 17.37
C GLY A 181 -9.10 5.90 15.96
N PHE A 182 -8.01 5.70 15.22
CA PHE A 182 -7.95 6.02 13.81
C PHE A 182 -8.61 4.90 12.99
N ALA A 183 -9.64 5.25 12.23
CA ALA A 183 -10.38 4.37 11.35
C ALA A 183 -10.72 5.16 10.07
N THR A 184 -10.12 4.75 8.96
CA THR A 184 -10.04 5.58 7.76
C THR A 184 -10.69 4.86 6.57
N VAL A 185 -11.65 5.51 5.92
CA VAL A 185 -11.99 5.22 4.51
C VAL A 185 -11.27 6.26 3.64
N VAL A 186 -10.38 5.78 2.79
CA VAL A 186 -9.50 6.61 1.97
C VAL A 186 -10.31 7.47 0.98
N ARG A 187 -10.12 8.79 1.02
CA ARG A 187 -10.86 9.77 0.21
C ARG A 187 -10.10 11.07 -0.07
N PHE A 188 -8.78 11.02 -0.13
CA PHE A 188 -7.95 12.22 -0.31
C PHE A 188 -7.89 12.76 -1.75
N PHE A 189 -8.57 12.15 -2.73
CA PHE A 189 -8.68 12.67 -4.10
C PHE A 189 -10.10 13.13 -4.47
N PRO A 190 -10.26 14.26 -5.19
CA PRO A 190 -11.58 14.77 -5.58
C PRO A 190 -12.25 13.88 -6.64
N GLY A 191 -13.58 13.97 -6.76
CA GLY A 191 -14.39 13.33 -7.81
C GLY A 191 -15.31 12.21 -7.36
N ALA A 192 -15.10 11.63 -6.17
CA ALA A 192 -16.01 10.66 -5.55
C ALA A 192 -15.94 10.66 -4.00
N ARG A 193 -15.44 11.76 -3.42
CA ARG A 193 -15.22 11.86 -1.96
C ARG A 193 -16.51 11.81 -1.16
N ASP A 194 -17.57 12.37 -1.73
CA ASP A 194 -18.92 12.35 -1.16
C ASP A 194 -19.42 10.92 -0.95
N THR A 195 -19.24 10.06 -1.95
CA THR A 195 -19.63 8.64 -1.85
C THR A 195 -18.80 7.91 -0.80
N LEU A 196 -17.47 8.11 -0.82
CA LEU A 196 -16.55 7.47 0.13
C LEU A 196 -16.79 7.96 1.57
N ALA A 197 -17.03 9.26 1.77
CA ALA A 197 -17.39 9.82 3.07
C ALA A 197 -18.75 9.30 3.57
N ALA A 198 -19.73 9.14 2.68
CA ALA A 198 -21.01 8.56 3.07
C ALA A 198 -20.90 7.08 3.49
N ILE A 199 -19.95 6.32 2.94
CA ILE A 199 -19.64 4.95 3.38
C ILE A 199 -18.98 4.98 4.75
N ASP A 200 -18.01 5.88 4.96
CA ASP A 200 -17.34 6.09 6.24
C ASP A 200 -18.34 6.41 7.36
N ASP A 201 -19.17 7.45 7.16
CA ASP A 201 -20.20 7.88 8.11
C ASP A 201 -21.14 6.73 8.49
N GLU A 202 -21.58 5.94 7.50
CA GLU A 202 -22.50 4.83 7.70
C GLU A 202 -21.86 3.69 8.51
N VAL A 203 -20.59 3.37 8.24
CA VAL A 203 -19.85 2.35 9.00
C VAL A 203 -19.63 2.81 10.44
N VAL A 204 -19.20 4.06 10.64
CA VAL A 204 -18.95 4.62 11.96
C VAL A 204 -20.24 4.69 12.79
N GLN A 205 -21.33 5.20 12.22
CA GLN A 205 -22.62 5.31 12.91
C GLN A 205 -23.22 3.95 13.28
N ALA A 206 -22.98 2.92 12.48
CA ALA A 206 -23.45 1.57 12.78
C ALA A 206 -22.67 0.89 13.92
N LEU A 207 -21.42 1.31 14.17
CA LEU A 207 -20.52 0.63 15.11
C LEU A 207 -20.25 1.42 16.40
N VAL A 208 -20.33 2.75 16.35
CA VAL A 208 -19.99 3.63 17.46
C VAL A 208 -21.16 4.58 17.75
N PRO A 209 -21.84 4.43 18.90
CA PRO A 209 -22.90 5.36 19.29
C PRO A 209 -22.38 6.80 19.40
N PRO A 210 -23.07 7.78 18.80
CA PRO A 210 -22.66 9.18 18.90
C PRO A 210 -22.79 9.67 20.34
N THR A 211 -21.80 10.42 20.81
CA THR A 211 -21.81 11.06 22.14
C THR A 211 -21.72 12.58 21.97
N PRO A 212 -22.62 13.38 22.59
CA PRO A 212 -22.60 14.83 22.47
C PRO A 212 -21.22 15.43 22.80
N GLY A 213 -20.71 16.26 21.88
CA GLY A 213 -19.41 16.94 22.04
C GLY A 213 -18.18 16.04 21.90
N ARG A 214 -18.32 14.79 21.41
CA ARG A 214 -17.20 13.86 21.21
C ARG A 214 -17.17 13.30 19.80
N ALA A 215 -15.98 13.19 19.22
CA ALA A 215 -15.75 12.43 17.99
C ALA A 215 -15.85 10.92 18.27
N ALA A 216 -16.54 10.19 17.38
CA ALA A 216 -16.69 8.74 17.48
C ALA A 216 -15.37 8.02 17.22
N CYS A 217 -14.67 8.40 16.15
CA CYS A 217 -13.32 7.98 15.78
C CYS A 217 -12.60 9.15 15.09
N PHE A 218 -11.36 8.92 14.71
CA PHE A 218 -10.50 9.88 14.01
C PHE A 218 -10.10 9.31 12.64
N GLU A 219 -9.65 10.17 11.75
CA GLU A 219 -8.97 9.79 10.52
C GLU A 219 -7.68 10.61 10.38
N ASP A 220 -6.63 9.99 9.85
CA ASP A 220 -5.42 10.65 9.37
C ASP A 220 -5.05 10.00 8.04
N GLN A 221 -5.49 10.60 6.95
CA GLN A 221 -5.36 10.01 5.62
C GLN A 221 -3.91 10.10 5.12
N TYR A 222 -3.20 8.98 5.20
CA TYR A 222 -1.85 8.84 4.71
C TYR A 222 -1.88 8.54 3.21
N ALA A 223 -1.50 9.51 2.38
CA ALA A 223 -1.45 9.35 0.92
C ALA A 223 -0.24 8.50 0.45
N SER A 224 -0.11 7.29 1.01
CA SER A 224 0.92 6.28 0.78
C SER A 224 0.41 4.95 1.33
N THR A 225 0.27 3.93 0.48
CA THR A 225 -0.26 2.61 0.89
C THR A 225 0.68 1.92 1.87
N GLY A 226 1.99 2.02 1.64
CA GLY A 226 3.02 1.59 2.59
C GLY A 226 2.91 2.30 3.93
N GLY A 227 2.62 3.60 3.92
CA GLY A 227 2.31 4.38 5.12
C GLY A 227 1.08 3.85 5.86
N GLU A 228 -0.02 3.63 5.16
CA GLU A 228 -1.25 3.06 5.71
C GLU A 228 -1.02 1.66 6.32
N LEU A 229 -0.28 0.78 5.63
CA LEU A 229 0.12 -0.52 6.15
C LEU A 229 1.00 -0.39 7.41
N TYR A 230 1.93 0.56 7.43
CA TYR A 230 2.77 0.80 8.60
C TYR A 230 1.96 1.26 9.81
N GLU A 231 0.99 2.17 9.65
CA GLU A 231 0.17 2.65 10.77
C GLU A 231 -0.70 1.53 11.36
N LEU A 232 -1.17 0.59 10.53
CA LEU A 232 -1.83 -0.64 10.99
C LEU A 232 -0.86 -1.54 11.78
N VAL A 233 0.35 -1.74 11.27
CA VAL A 233 1.39 -2.57 11.89
C VAL A 233 1.90 -1.99 13.22
N ALA A 234 2.04 -0.66 13.29
CA ALA A 234 2.41 0.06 14.50
C ALA A 234 1.27 0.12 15.53
N GLY A 235 0.05 -0.23 15.11
CA GLY A 235 -1.15 -0.24 15.95
C GLY A 235 -1.74 1.14 16.23
N HIS A 236 -1.31 2.15 15.46
CA HIS A 236 -1.89 3.49 15.49
C HIS A 236 -3.27 3.47 14.84
N ASP A 237 -3.36 2.80 13.69
CA ASP A 237 -4.60 2.64 12.94
C ASP A 237 -5.29 1.32 13.32
N ARG A 238 -6.62 1.39 13.40
CA ARG A 238 -7.50 0.24 13.68
C ARG A 238 -8.14 -0.30 12.40
N LEU A 239 -8.37 0.59 11.44
CA LEU A 239 -9.00 0.30 10.17
C LEU A 239 -8.43 1.24 9.10
N VAL A 240 -8.04 0.68 7.96
CA VAL A 240 -7.87 1.43 6.72
C VAL A 240 -8.65 0.72 5.62
N ALA A 241 -9.45 1.44 4.85
CA ALA A 241 -10.19 0.91 3.71
C ALA A 241 -9.92 1.79 2.48
N ASP A 242 -9.14 1.28 1.53
CA ASP A 242 -8.99 1.90 0.23
C ASP A 242 -10.01 1.33 -0.77
N LEU A 243 -11.06 2.11 -0.98
CA LEU A 243 -12.20 1.75 -1.80
C LEU A 243 -12.24 2.55 -3.12
N ARG A 244 -11.19 3.33 -3.40
CA ARG A 244 -11.10 4.20 -4.59
C ARG A 244 -11.35 3.44 -5.91
N PRO A 245 -10.87 2.21 -6.12
CA PRO A 245 -11.19 1.42 -7.32
C PRO A 245 -12.68 1.18 -7.53
N LEU A 246 -13.46 1.02 -6.46
CA LEU A 246 -14.89 0.70 -6.57
C LEU A 246 -15.70 1.89 -7.09
N VAL A 247 -15.23 3.11 -6.86
CA VAL A 247 -15.95 4.33 -7.23
C VAL A 247 -15.56 4.86 -8.63
N GLN A 248 -14.73 4.14 -9.38
CA GLN A 248 -14.37 4.51 -10.77
C GLN A 248 -15.61 4.56 -11.68
N SER A 249 -16.56 3.63 -11.48
CA SER A 249 -17.83 3.62 -12.23
C SER A 249 -18.69 4.85 -11.93
N ILE A 250 -18.72 5.30 -10.68
CA ILE A 250 -19.43 6.52 -10.25
C ILE A 250 -18.80 7.76 -10.89
N ARG A 251 -17.46 7.83 -10.91
CA ARG A 251 -16.72 8.91 -11.59
C ARG A 251 -17.07 8.96 -13.08
N SER A 252 -17.03 7.81 -13.74
CA SER A 252 -17.33 7.69 -15.17
C SER A 252 -18.78 8.12 -15.48
N ALA A 253 -19.74 7.71 -14.66
CA ALA A 253 -21.15 8.14 -14.79
C ALA A 253 -21.32 9.66 -14.60
N GLY A 254 -20.46 10.29 -13.79
CA GLY A 254 -20.38 11.74 -13.62
C GLY A 254 -19.57 12.47 -14.70
N GLY A 255 -19.12 11.78 -15.76
CA GLY A 255 -18.31 12.35 -16.84
C GLY A 255 -16.87 12.67 -16.46
N LEU A 256 -16.38 12.13 -15.34
CA LEU A 256 -15.00 12.32 -14.88
C LEU A 256 -14.10 11.18 -15.41
N PRO A 257 -12.82 11.47 -15.69
CA PRO A 257 -11.84 10.43 -16.00
C PRO A 257 -11.57 9.53 -14.79
N PRO A 258 -11.00 8.32 -15.02
CA PRO A 258 -10.49 7.46 -13.96
C PRO A 258 -9.61 8.26 -12.97
N GLY A 259 -9.80 7.99 -11.69
CA GLY A 259 -9.01 8.60 -10.62
C GLY A 259 -7.86 7.71 -10.19
N LEU A 260 -6.88 8.30 -9.50
CA LEU A 260 -5.77 7.53 -8.91
C LEU A 260 -6.25 6.66 -7.76
N CYS A 261 -5.80 5.41 -7.76
CA CYS A 261 -6.12 4.40 -6.76
C CYS A 261 -4.89 3.52 -6.47
N CYS A 262 -5.03 2.57 -5.55
CA CYS A 262 -3.99 1.60 -5.25
C CYS A 262 -3.84 0.58 -6.39
N HIS A 263 -2.60 0.26 -6.74
CA HIS A 263 -2.18 -0.75 -7.71
C HIS A 263 -1.39 -1.88 -7.02
N PRO A 264 -1.00 -2.96 -7.73
CA PRO A 264 -0.38 -4.10 -7.05
C PRO A 264 0.99 -3.77 -6.43
N TYR A 265 1.74 -2.81 -6.99
CA TYR A 265 3.04 -2.40 -6.44
C TYR A 265 2.92 -1.64 -5.11
N ASP A 266 1.84 -0.89 -4.92
CA ASP A 266 1.54 -0.21 -3.65
C ASP A 266 1.31 -1.20 -2.49
N LEU A 267 0.75 -2.37 -2.80
CA LEU A 267 0.46 -3.44 -1.83
C LEU A 267 1.49 -4.56 -1.80
N CYS A 268 2.62 -4.43 -2.52
CA CYS A 268 3.61 -5.50 -2.60
C CYS A 268 4.28 -5.84 -1.24
N THR A 269 4.08 -5.00 -0.23
CA THR A 269 4.55 -5.22 1.16
C THR A 269 3.47 -5.67 2.13
N ALA A 270 2.24 -5.97 1.67
CA ALA A 270 1.16 -6.45 2.53
C ALA A 270 1.53 -7.68 3.36
N LEU A 271 2.44 -8.55 2.87
CA LEU A 271 2.99 -9.68 3.62
C LEU A 271 3.58 -9.25 4.97
N ILE A 272 4.21 -8.08 5.07
CA ILE A 272 4.77 -7.56 6.33
C ILE A 272 3.63 -7.34 7.34
N ALA A 273 2.53 -6.75 6.90
CA ALA A 273 1.36 -6.51 7.75
C ALA A 273 0.70 -7.81 8.20
N GLU A 274 0.52 -8.77 7.29
CA GLU A 274 -0.02 -10.10 7.59
C GLU A 274 0.83 -10.84 8.64
N GLU A 275 2.16 -10.83 8.48
CA GLU A 275 3.10 -11.46 9.41
C GLU A 275 3.19 -10.73 10.76
N ALA A 276 2.75 -9.47 10.83
CA ALA A 276 2.56 -8.72 12.07
C ALA A 276 1.24 -9.07 12.80
N GLY A 277 0.30 -9.73 12.11
CA GLY A 277 -1.04 -10.06 12.60
C GLY A 277 -2.14 -9.09 12.17
N VAL A 278 -1.86 -8.14 11.27
CA VAL A 278 -2.90 -7.34 10.61
C VAL A 278 -3.66 -8.23 9.63
N ILE A 279 -4.97 -8.05 9.51
CA ILE A 279 -5.78 -8.78 8.53
C ILE A 279 -6.02 -7.91 7.30
N ILE A 280 -5.57 -8.35 6.13
CA ILE A 280 -5.76 -7.67 4.85
C ILE A 280 -6.75 -8.47 3.98
N ARG A 281 -7.80 -7.81 3.48
CA ARG A 281 -8.84 -8.41 2.62
C ARG A 281 -9.18 -7.50 1.46
N ASP A 282 -9.75 -8.06 0.41
CA ASP A 282 -10.51 -7.28 -0.55
C ASP A 282 -11.86 -6.83 0.08
N PRO A 283 -12.59 -5.89 -0.54
CA PRO A 283 -13.86 -5.41 0.01
C PRO A 283 -14.95 -6.49 0.12
N SER A 284 -14.81 -7.63 -0.58
CA SER A 284 -15.72 -8.77 -0.47
C SER A 284 -15.40 -9.69 0.72
N GLY A 285 -14.28 -9.47 1.40
CA GLY A 285 -13.77 -10.29 2.51
C GLY A 285 -12.86 -11.43 2.07
N ALA A 286 -12.54 -11.54 0.78
CA ALA A 286 -11.58 -12.53 0.28
C ALA A 286 -10.12 -12.05 0.50
N PRO A 287 -9.11 -12.94 0.51
CA PRO A 287 -7.72 -12.51 0.47
C PRO A 287 -7.43 -11.66 -0.78
N VAL A 288 -6.65 -10.58 -0.62
CA VAL A 288 -6.17 -9.79 -1.77
C VAL A 288 -5.26 -10.67 -2.65
N ASP A 289 -5.52 -10.67 -3.96
CA ASP A 289 -4.79 -11.51 -4.91
C ASP A 289 -4.70 -10.89 -6.30
N ALA A 290 -4.21 -9.66 -6.36
CA ALA A 290 -4.04 -8.97 -7.63
C ALA A 290 -2.96 -9.64 -8.50
N PRO A 291 -3.01 -9.44 -9.83
CA PRO A 291 -1.92 -9.80 -10.72
C PRO A 291 -0.59 -9.14 -10.30
N PHE A 292 0.54 -9.79 -10.55
CA PHE A 292 1.87 -9.26 -10.24
C PHE A 292 2.33 -8.31 -11.36
N GLU A 293 1.73 -7.13 -11.41
CA GLU A 293 1.94 -6.11 -12.45
C GLU A 293 1.64 -4.71 -11.89
N VAL A 294 1.43 -3.70 -12.74
CA VAL A 294 1.37 -2.28 -12.30
C VAL A 294 0.07 -1.55 -12.61
N ALA A 295 -0.82 -2.10 -13.43
CA ALA A 295 -1.97 -1.38 -13.96
C ALA A 295 -3.31 -1.74 -13.29
N ALA A 296 -3.45 -2.91 -12.68
CA ALA A 296 -4.72 -3.33 -12.09
C ALA A 296 -5.10 -2.46 -10.88
N ASP A 297 -6.30 -1.86 -10.89
CA ASP A 297 -6.85 -1.23 -9.70
C ASP A 297 -7.10 -2.27 -8.60
N VAL A 298 -6.60 -2.01 -7.38
CA VAL A 298 -6.69 -2.92 -6.23
C VAL A 298 -7.38 -2.23 -5.06
N ALA A 299 -8.61 -2.67 -4.75
CA ALA A 299 -9.29 -2.24 -3.52
C ALA A 299 -8.92 -3.17 -2.38
N TRP A 300 -8.72 -2.62 -1.19
CA TRP A 300 -8.33 -3.40 -0.02
C TRP A 300 -8.85 -2.80 1.29
N VAL A 301 -8.91 -3.65 2.31
CA VAL A 301 -9.27 -3.27 3.67
C VAL A 301 -8.32 -3.95 4.63
N GLY A 302 -7.69 -3.14 5.47
CA GLY A 302 -6.83 -3.57 6.56
C GLY A 302 -7.50 -3.41 7.91
N TYR A 303 -7.48 -4.47 8.71
CA TYR A 303 -8.01 -4.49 10.07
C TYR A 303 -6.86 -4.75 11.04
N GLY A 304 -6.71 -3.90 12.06
CA GLY A 304 -5.63 -4.05 13.04
C GLY A 304 -5.66 -5.39 13.80
N ASN A 305 -6.82 -6.05 13.87
CA ASN A 305 -6.96 -7.41 14.40
C ASN A 305 -8.27 -8.08 13.92
N GLU A 306 -8.40 -9.39 14.20
CA GLU A 306 -9.56 -10.20 13.80
C GLU A 306 -10.89 -9.75 14.45
N ARG A 307 -10.85 -9.22 15.68
CA ARG A 307 -12.07 -8.71 16.35
C ARG A 307 -12.63 -7.50 15.61
N LEU A 308 -11.76 -6.59 15.18
CA LEU A 308 -12.15 -5.44 14.36
C LEU A 308 -12.70 -5.88 13.00
N ARG A 309 -12.07 -6.85 12.34
CA ARG A 309 -12.59 -7.42 11.09
C ARG A 309 -14.01 -7.96 11.26
N ALA A 310 -14.23 -8.81 12.25
CA ALA A 310 -15.53 -9.43 12.51
C ALA A 310 -16.65 -8.40 12.78
N LEU A 311 -16.31 -7.22 13.30
CA LEU A 311 -17.26 -6.12 13.53
C LEU A 311 -17.48 -5.26 12.28
N VAL A 312 -16.41 -4.83 11.62
CA VAL A 312 -16.46 -3.82 10.56
C VAL A 312 -16.86 -4.42 9.21
N GLU A 313 -16.33 -5.60 8.85
CA GLU A 313 -16.48 -6.18 7.51
C GLU A 313 -17.96 -6.36 7.10
N PRO A 314 -18.86 -6.92 7.92
CA PRO A 314 -20.26 -7.07 7.53
C PRO A 314 -20.99 -5.73 7.31
N VAL A 315 -20.65 -4.72 8.11
CA VAL A 315 -21.23 -3.37 8.02
C VAL A 315 -20.76 -2.67 6.76
N LEU A 316 -19.44 -2.70 6.50
CA LEU A 316 -18.82 -2.12 5.31
C LEU A 316 -19.39 -2.76 4.04
N GLN A 317 -19.47 -4.09 3.99
CA GLN A 317 -20.06 -4.79 2.84
C GLN A 317 -21.54 -4.43 2.64
N GLY A 318 -22.30 -4.26 3.73
CA GLY A 318 -23.67 -3.77 3.66
C GLY A 318 -23.76 -2.37 3.02
N ALA A 319 -22.90 -1.45 3.44
CA ALA A 319 -22.83 -0.09 2.91
C ALA A 319 -22.45 -0.06 1.43
N LEU A 320 -21.50 -0.92 1.03
CA LEU A 320 -21.08 -1.08 -0.37
C LEU A 320 -22.20 -1.66 -1.24
N ARG A 321 -22.88 -2.73 -0.80
CA ARG A 321 -23.98 -3.36 -1.56
C ARG A 321 -25.17 -2.42 -1.74
N ARG A 322 -25.54 -1.63 -0.73
CA ARG A 322 -26.61 -0.61 -0.83
C ARG A 322 -26.33 0.43 -1.93
N ARG A 323 -25.05 0.65 -2.26
CA ARG A 323 -24.61 1.57 -3.31
C ARG A 323 -24.28 0.87 -4.63
N GLY A 324 -24.51 -0.44 -4.74
CA GLY A 324 -24.16 -1.22 -5.93
C GLY A 324 -22.65 -1.38 -6.17
N LEU A 325 -21.82 -1.11 -5.15
CA LEU A 325 -20.36 -1.21 -5.23
C LEU A 325 -19.83 -2.63 -4.97
N LEU A 326 -20.68 -3.52 -4.50
CA LEU A 326 -20.45 -4.96 -4.41
C LEU A 326 -21.67 -5.69 -4.96
N PRO A 327 -21.48 -6.91 -5.51
CA PRO A 327 -22.60 -7.74 -5.93
C PRO A 327 -23.53 -8.06 -4.75
N PRO A 328 -24.84 -8.23 -5.00
CA PRO A 328 -25.76 -8.69 -3.98
C PRO A 328 -25.30 -10.05 -3.46
N VAL A 329 -25.58 -10.34 -2.19
CA VAL A 329 -25.41 -11.71 -1.67
C VAL A 329 -26.35 -12.58 -2.51
N GLY A 330 -25.80 -13.56 -3.24
CA GLY A 330 -26.62 -14.55 -3.94
C GLY A 330 -27.60 -15.19 -2.97
N PRO A 331 -28.70 -15.82 -3.43
CA PRO A 331 -29.66 -16.46 -2.54
C PRO A 331 -28.91 -17.47 -1.66
N THR A 332 -28.64 -17.07 -0.42
CA THR A 332 -28.20 -18.00 0.61
C THR A 332 -29.28 -19.07 0.66
N ALA A 333 -28.85 -20.34 0.60
CA ALA A 333 -29.77 -21.46 0.70
C ALA A 333 -30.64 -21.23 1.94
N ASP A 334 -31.90 -20.90 1.68
CA ASP A 334 -32.90 -20.70 2.70
C ASP A 334 -32.91 -21.97 3.57
N PRO A 335 -32.58 -21.88 4.88
CA PRO A 335 -32.61 -23.04 5.77
C PRO A 335 -34.00 -23.70 5.82
N SER A 336 -35.05 -23.01 5.35
CA SER A 336 -36.40 -23.55 5.21
C SER A 336 -36.56 -24.61 4.11
N ARG A 337 -35.59 -24.72 3.17
CA ARG A 337 -35.62 -25.73 2.08
C ARG A 337 -34.97 -27.07 2.42
N LEU A 338 -34.44 -27.24 3.64
CA LEU A 338 -33.91 -28.51 4.16
C LEU A 338 -34.94 -29.32 4.98
N ARG A 339 -36.22 -28.94 4.95
CA ARG A 339 -37.33 -29.72 5.52
C ARG A 339 -38.45 -29.92 4.51
N ARG A 340 -38.21 -30.78 3.51
CA ARG A 340 -39.24 -31.64 2.90
C ARG A 340 -38.57 -32.91 2.40
#